data_AF-A0AAE1KRL2-F1
#
_entry.id   AF-A0AAE1KRL2-F1
#
_cell.length_a   1.000
_cell.length_b   1.000
_cell.length_c   1.000
_cell.angle_alpha   90.00
_cell.angle_beta   90.00
_cell.angle_gamma   90.00
#
_symmetry.space_group_name_H-M   'P 1'
#
loop_
_entity.id
_entity.type
_entity.pdbx_description
1 polymer ?
#
loop_
_entity_poly.entity_id
_entity_poly.type
_entity_poly.pdbx_seq_one_letter_code
_entity_poly.pdbx_strand_id
1 'polypeptide(L)'
;MTTDHNRLPGPLSLEGNCVKNWKRFIQEFEIYLVGSEKEGKKDEVKVALLLHCGDRELLDIYNTLPMSKEEKKDYEKLKASLNNHFEPKKYTKYERYLFNTRTQQPDWDHELHNTLRITLLLKKEERRSPSP
;
A
#
# COMPACT_ATOMS: atom_id res chain seq x y z
N MET A 1 36.68 -10.67 5.94
CA MET A 1 35.25 -10.50 6.30
C MET A 1 34.60 -9.77 5.13
N THR A 2 33.97 -10.51 4.21
CA THR A 2 33.27 -9.91 3.07
C THR A 2 31.95 -9.38 3.60
N THR A 3 31.85 -8.07 3.75
CA THR A 3 30.61 -7.42 4.10
C THR A 3 29.63 -7.57 2.93
N ASP A 4 28.65 -8.44 3.12
CA ASP A 4 27.55 -8.73 2.19
C ASP A 4 26.57 -7.55 2.21
N HIS A 5 26.94 -6.46 1.55
CA HIS A 5 26.19 -5.21 1.55
C HIS A 5 24.91 -5.25 0.71
N ASN A 6 24.62 -6.39 0.07
CA ASN A 6 23.65 -6.43 -1.01
C ASN A 6 22.80 -7.71 -0.98
N ARG A 7 22.39 -8.09 0.24
CA ARG A 7 21.45 -9.18 0.44
C ARG A 7 20.18 -8.90 -0.34
N LEU A 8 19.86 -9.79 -1.27
CA LEU A 8 18.61 -9.74 -2.02
C LEU A 8 17.44 -9.80 -1.01
N PRO A 9 16.39 -8.97 -1.20
CA PRO A 9 15.17 -9.10 -0.43
C PRO A 9 14.65 -10.53 -0.55
N GLY A 10 14.19 -11.09 0.57
CA GLY A 10 13.63 -12.45 0.56
C GLY A 10 12.38 -12.54 -0.32
N PRO A 11 11.96 -13.76 -0.72
CA PRO A 11 10.75 -13.92 -1.50
C PRO A 11 9.55 -13.31 -0.77
N LEU A 12 8.65 -12.70 -1.54
CA LEU A 12 7.38 -12.24 -1.00
C LEU A 12 6.65 -13.45 -0.39
N SER A 13 6.20 -13.31 0.85
CA SER A 13 5.37 -14.32 1.51
C SER A 13 3.94 -13.82 1.62
N LEU A 14 3.02 -14.50 0.96
CA LEU A 14 1.59 -14.23 1.06
C LEU A 14 0.93 -14.87 2.30
N GLU A 15 1.67 -15.64 3.09
CA GLU A 15 1.17 -16.29 4.29
C GLU A 15 0.93 -15.31 5.45
N GLY A 16 -0.21 -15.44 6.11
CA GLY A 16 -0.57 -14.60 7.26
C GLY A 16 -0.99 -13.18 6.86
N ASN A 17 -0.25 -12.17 7.32
CA ASN A 17 -0.60 -10.77 7.07
C ASN A 17 0.04 -10.25 5.78
N CYS A 18 -0.63 -10.52 4.65
CA CYS A 18 -0.18 -10.12 3.32
C CYS A 18 0.15 -8.62 3.21
N VAL A 19 -0.62 -7.73 3.84
CA VAL A 19 -0.38 -6.28 3.83
C VAL A 19 0.95 -5.93 4.47
N LYS A 20 1.23 -6.48 5.66
CA LYS A 20 2.48 -6.23 6.39
C LYS A 20 3.67 -6.84 5.66
N ASN A 21 3.51 -8.04 5.12
CA ASN A 21 4.57 -8.73 4.37
C ASN A 21 4.93 -7.96 3.10
N TRP A 22 3.92 -7.49 2.35
CA TRP A 22 4.12 -6.63 1.18
C TRP A 22 4.85 -5.33 1.54
N LYS A 23 4.44 -4.63 2.60
CA LYS A 23 5.11 -3.40 3.07
C LYS A 23 6.56 -3.62 3.44
N ARG A 24 6.87 -4.74 4.12
CA ARG A 24 8.25 -5.10 4.45
C ARG A 24 9.05 -5.41 3.20
N PHE A 25 8.50 -6.24 2.31
CA PHE A 25 9.16 -6.64 1.07
C PHE A 25 9.49 -5.43 0.17
N ILE A 26 8.54 -4.52 -0.04
CA ILE A 26 8.79 -3.35 -0.90
C ILE A 26 9.84 -2.42 -0.29
N GLN A 27 9.85 -2.26 1.03
CA GLN A 27 10.87 -1.49 1.74
C GLN A 27 12.26 -2.13 1.62
N GLU A 28 12.37 -3.44 1.80
CA GLU A 28 13.63 -4.17 1.60
C GLU A 28 14.11 -4.07 0.14
N PHE A 29 13.20 -4.13 -0.82
CA PHE A 29 13.51 -3.97 -2.23
C PHE A 29 14.01 -2.56 -2.58
N GLU A 30 13.42 -1.51 -2.01
CA GLU A 30 13.90 -0.13 -2.21
C GLU A 30 15.29 0.08 -1.62
N ILE A 31 15.53 -0.43 -0.41
CA ILE A 31 16.86 -0.40 0.21
C ILE A 31 17.87 -1.14 -0.67
N TYR A 32 17.48 -2.28 -1.25
CA TYR A 32 18.31 -3.01 -2.20
C TYR A 32 18.59 -2.21 -3.48
N LEU A 33 17.62 -1.49 -4.04
CA LEU A 33 17.83 -0.64 -5.21
C LEU A 33 18.85 0.46 -4.95
N VAL A 34 18.77 1.11 -3.78
CA VAL A 34 19.71 2.15 -3.35
C VAL A 34 21.09 1.53 -3.10
N GLY A 35 21.16 0.48 -2.28
CA GLY A 35 22.43 -0.18 -1.91
C GLY A 35 23.15 -0.87 -3.08
N SER A 36 22.42 -1.27 -4.12
CA SER A 36 22.97 -1.81 -5.37
C SER A 36 23.35 -0.74 -6.40
N GLU A 37 23.12 0.55 -6.12
CA GLU A 37 23.20 1.64 -7.11
C GLU A 37 22.34 1.39 -8.36
N LYS A 38 21.22 0.67 -8.20
CA LYS A 38 20.28 0.34 -9.29
C LYS A 38 19.11 1.31 -9.37
N GLU A 39 19.03 2.26 -8.45
CA GLU A 39 18.00 3.30 -8.42
C GLU A 39 18.00 4.19 -9.69
N GLY A 40 19.17 4.46 -10.27
CA GLY A 40 19.29 5.24 -11.52
C GLY A 40 19.02 4.44 -12.81
N LYS A 41 18.72 3.13 -12.72
CA LYS A 41 18.46 2.29 -13.91
C LYS A 41 17.07 2.55 -14.48
N LYS A 42 16.90 2.15 -15.74
CA LYS A 42 15.60 2.18 -16.44
C LYS A 42 14.54 1.45 -15.63
N ASP A 43 13.32 1.96 -15.65
CA ASP A 43 12.21 1.40 -14.89
C ASP A 43 11.90 -0.05 -15.28
N GLU A 44 12.05 -0.41 -16.56
CA GLU A 44 11.92 -1.80 -17.03
C GLU A 44 12.85 -2.76 -16.27
N VAL A 45 14.06 -2.31 -15.94
CA VAL A 45 15.04 -3.11 -15.17
C VAL A 45 14.62 -3.23 -13.72
N LYS A 46 14.09 -2.15 -13.13
CA LYS A 46 13.54 -2.17 -11.75
C LYS A 46 12.35 -3.11 -11.64
N VAL A 47 11.44 -3.06 -12.61
CA VAL A 47 10.28 -3.96 -12.70
C VAL A 47 10.73 -5.42 -12.82
N ALA A 48 11.70 -5.72 -13.69
CA ALA A 48 12.21 -7.07 -13.84
C ALA A 48 12.86 -7.59 -12.54
N LEU A 49 13.60 -6.73 -11.84
CA LEU A 49 14.20 -7.06 -10.54
C LEU A 49 13.14 -7.29 -9.45
N LEU A 50 12.09 -6.47 -9.44
CA LEU A 50 10.98 -6.61 -8.49
C LEU A 50 10.30 -7.97 -8.66
N LEU A 51 9.97 -8.33 -9.90
CA LEU A 51 9.35 -9.62 -10.22
C LEU A 51 10.29 -10.81 -9.93
N HIS A 52 11.59 -10.64 -10.18
CA HIS A 52 12.57 -11.66 -9.85
C HIS A 52 12.69 -11.89 -8.33
N CYS A 53 12.64 -10.82 -7.53
CA CYS A 53 12.71 -10.92 -6.06
C CYS A 53 11.39 -11.42 -5.44
N GLY A 54 10.25 -11.08 -6.04
CA GLY A 54 8.92 -11.48 -5.56
C GLY A 54 8.51 -12.91 -5.95
N ASP A 55 9.37 -13.63 -6.67
CA ASP A 55 9.19 -15.02 -7.11
C ASP A 55 7.86 -15.25 -7.85
N ARG A 56 7.42 -16.51 -7.94
CA ARG A 56 6.19 -16.93 -8.64
C ARG A 56 4.93 -16.24 -8.14
N GLU A 57 4.81 -16.03 -6.82
CA GLU A 57 3.62 -15.42 -6.22
C GLU A 57 3.37 -14.00 -6.73
N LEU A 58 4.43 -13.18 -6.82
CA LEU A 58 4.30 -11.82 -7.33
C LEU A 58 4.07 -11.81 -8.85
N LEU A 59 4.65 -12.78 -9.58
CA LEU A 59 4.48 -12.92 -11.02
C LEU A 59 3.03 -13.29 -11.39
N ASP A 60 2.39 -14.17 -10.63
CA ASP A 60 0.98 -14.50 -10.80
C ASP A 60 0.09 -13.27 -10.59
N ILE A 61 0.35 -12.51 -9.52
CA ILE A 61 -0.38 -11.25 -9.26
C ILE A 61 -0.15 -10.25 -10.40
N TYR A 62 1.08 -10.07 -10.85
CA TYR A 62 1.44 -9.18 -11.97
C TYR A 62 0.66 -9.51 -13.25
N ASN A 63 0.44 -10.80 -13.52
CA ASN A 63 -0.34 -11.24 -14.68
C ASN A 63 -1.83 -10.93 -14.54
N THR A 64 -2.37 -10.89 -13.33
CA THR A 64 -3.79 -10.55 -13.07
C THR A 64 -4.09 -9.04 -13.09
N LEU A 65 -3.07 -8.18 -12.99
CA LEU A 65 -3.28 -6.73 -12.95
C LEU A 65 -3.84 -6.19 -14.28
N PRO A 66 -4.96 -5.43 -14.24
CA PRO A 66 -5.59 -4.84 -15.42
C PRO A 66 -4.85 -3.58 -15.88
N MET A 67 -3.59 -3.74 -16.32
CA MET A 67 -2.74 -2.65 -16.80
C MET A 67 -2.24 -2.90 -18.21
N SER A 68 -2.00 -1.83 -18.96
CA SER A 68 -1.42 -1.92 -20.30
C SER A 68 0.04 -2.38 -20.26
N LYS A 69 0.59 -2.86 -21.39
CA LYS A 69 2.02 -3.22 -21.47
C LYS A 69 2.95 -2.04 -21.22
N GLU A 70 2.53 -0.82 -21.55
CA GLU A 70 3.32 0.39 -21.30
C GLU A 70 3.27 0.79 -19.82
N GLU A 71 2.12 0.67 -19.18
CA GLU A 71 1.97 0.94 -17.74
C GLU A 71 2.75 -0.07 -16.89
N LYS A 72 2.81 -1.32 -17.34
CA LYS A 72 3.59 -2.38 -16.67
C LYS A 72 5.10 -2.17 -16.73
N LYS A 73 5.61 -1.29 -17.59
CA LYS A 73 7.04 -0.94 -17.70
C LYS A 73 7.43 0.21 -16.78
N ASP A 74 6.45 1.00 -16.36
CA ASP A 74 6.61 2.12 -15.43
C ASP A 74 6.60 1.57 -13.99
N TYR A 75 7.74 1.71 -13.32
CA TYR A 75 7.93 1.15 -11.98
C TYR A 75 6.98 1.78 -10.97
N GLU A 76 6.77 3.10 -11.02
CA GLU A 76 5.93 3.81 -10.07
C GLU A 76 4.46 3.45 -10.26
N LYS A 77 3.99 3.37 -11.52
CA LYS A 77 2.62 2.92 -11.81
C LYS A 77 2.38 1.48 -11.39
N LEU A 78 3.32 0.59 -11.70
CA LEU A 78 3.23 -0.81 -11.30
C LEU A 78 3.19 -0.95 -9.77
N LYS A 79 4.10 -0.28 -9.07
CA LYS A 79 4.16 -0.26 -7.61
C LYS A 79 2.87 0.27 -7.00
N ALA A 80 2.29 1.35 -7.54
CA ALA A 80 1.01 1.88 -7.08
C ALA A 80 -0.14 0.89 -7.27
N SER A 81 -0.17 0.18 -8.40
CA SER A 81 -1.17 -0.86 -8.69
C SER A 81 -1.04 -2.06 -7.75
N LEU A 82 0.19 -2.53 -7.51
CA LEU A 82 0.48 -3.60 -6.54
C LEU A 82 0.13 -3.17 -5.11
N ASN A 83 0.44 -1.93 -4.72
CA ASN A 83 0.02 -1.38 -3.42
C ASN A 83 -1.50 -1.42 -3.27
N ASN A 84 -2.26 -1.05 -4.30
CA ASN A 84 -3.72 -1.14 -4.27
C ASN A 84 -4.23 -2.58 -4.20
N HIS A 85 -3.51 -3.54 -4.81
CA HIS A 85 -3.85 -4.96 -4.75
C HIS A 85 -3.66 -5.54 -3.34
N PHE A 86 -2.50 -5.29 -2.72
CA PHE A 86 -2.18 -5.80 -1.38
C PHE A 86 -2.84 -5.00 -0.26
N GLU A 87 -3.00 -3.69 -0.44
CA GLU A 87 -3.65 -2.78 0.49
C GLU A 87 -4.83 -2.08 -0.19
N PRO A 88 -5.94 -2.79 -0.47
CA PRO A 88 -7.14 -2.14 -0.91
C PRO A 88 -7.57 -1.14 0.17
N LYS A 89 -7.83 0.12 -0.24
CA LYS A 89 -8.22 1.22 0.67
C LYS A 89 -9.25 0.75 1.70
N LYS A 90 -8.81 0.48 2.93
CA LYS A 90 -9.65 0.00 4.04
C LYS A 90 -10.48 1.14 4.61
N TYR A 91 -11.51 1.61 3.91
CA TYR A 91 -12.31 2.73 4.45
C TYR A 91 -13.78 2.65 4.06
N THR A 92 -14.58 1.99 4.92
CA THR A 92 -15.95 2.43 5.23
C THR A 92 -16.62 1.53 6.25
N LYS A 93 -16.66 0.21 6.05
CA LYS A 93 -17.48 -0.68 6.90
C LYS A 93 -17.05 -0.68 8.38
N TYR A 94 -15.76 -0.75 8.65
CA TYR A 94 -15.22 -0.75 10.02
C TYR A 94 -15.42 0.58 10.74
N GLU A 95 -15.13 1.71 10.07
CA GLU A 95 -15.36 3.04 10.64
C GLU A 95 -16.85 3.34 10.82
N ARG A 96 -17.72 2.92 9.87
CA ARG A 96 -19.18 3.03 10.01
C ARG A 96 -19.70 2.17 11.15
N TYR A 97 -19.18 0.97 11.30
CA TYR A 97 -19.51 0.08 12.40
C TYR A 97 -19.13 0.72 13.73
N LEU A 98 -17.87 1.16 13.89
CA LEU A 98 -17.37 1.82 15.10
C LEU A 98 -18.12 3.12 15.42
N PHE A 99 -18.56 3.86 14.40
CA PHE A 99 -19.39 5.04 14.54
C PHE A 99 -20.82 4.70 14.98
N ASN A 100 -21.43 3.66 14.39
CA ASN A 100 -22.80 3.25 14.68
C ASN A 100 -22.94 2.46 16.00
N THR A 101 -21.88 1.87 16.52
CA THR A 101 -21.88 1.12 17.78
C THR A 101 -21.43 1.94 18.99
N ARG A 102 -21.13 3.24 18.82
CA ARG A 102 -20.85 4.13 19.96
C ARG A 102 -22.15 4.52 20.64
N THR A 103 -22.34 4.04 21.87
CA THR A 103 -23.38 4.50 22.81
C THR A 103 -22.91 5.77 23.52
N GLN A 104 -23.75 6.81 23.50
CA GLN A 104 -23.53 8.06 24.24
C GLN A 104 -23.53 7.75 25.74
N GLN A 105 -22.42 8.01 26.44
CA GLN A 105 -22.39 7.91 27.89
C GLN A 105 -23.02 9.16 28.53
N PRO A 106 -23.70 9.01 29.68
CA PRO A 106 -24.48 10.08 30.29
C PRO A 106 -23.65 11.22 30.89
N ASP A 107 -22.33 11.07 31.02
CA ASP A 107 -21.42 12.08 31.60
C ASP A 107 -20.54 12.80 30.56
N TRP A 108 -20.81 12.61 29.26
CA TRP A 108 -19.99 13.20 28.20
C TRP A 108 -20.47 14.58 27.80
N ASP A 109 -19.59 15.57 27.95
CA ASP A 109 -19.82 16.96 27.58
C ASP A 109 -20.31 17.07 26.13
N HIS A 110 -21.52 17.61 25.97
CA HIS A 110 -22.31 17.53 24.73
C HIS A 110 -21.64 18.19 23.52
N GLU A 111 -20.71 19.12 23.75
CA GLU A 111 -20.00 19.84 22.69
C GLU A 111 -18.93 18.98 22.00
N LEU A 112 -18.07 18.27 22.73
CA LEU A 112 -16.93 17.54 22.15
C LEU A 112 -17.36 16.42 21.19
N HIS A 113 -18.45 15.73 21.54
CA HIS A 113 -19.00 14.64 20.74
C HIS A 113 -19.61 15.15 19.42
N ASN A 114 -20.30 16.29 19.45
CA ASN A 114 -20.87 16.90 18.26
C ASN A 114 -19.78 17.46 17.35
N THR A 115 -18.72 18.05 17.90
CA THR A 115 -17.59 18.56 17.12
C THR A 115 -16.90 17.45 16.33
N LEU A 116 -16.57 16.32 16.97
CA LEU A 116 -15.97 15.17 16.27
C LEU A 116 -16.90 14.57 15.21
N ARG A 117 -18.21 14.53 15.47
CA ARG A 117 -19.22 14.07 14.51
C ARG A 117 -19.32 14.98 13.30
N ILE A 118 -19.29 16.30 13.51
CA ILE A 118 -19.28 17.31 12.44
C ILE A 118 -17.97 17.24 11.65
N THR A 119 -16.80 17.11 12.31
CA THR A 119 -15.50 16.98 11.62
C THR A 119 -15.44 15.72 10.75
N LEU A 120 -15.99 14.60 11.22
CA LEU A 120 -16.05 13.35 10.44
C LEU A 120 -17.04 13.44 9.27
N LEU A 121 -18.15 14.17 9.42
CA LEU A 121 -19.12 14.43 8.35
C LEU A 121 -18.55 15.39 7.29
N LEU A 122 -17.86 16.45 7.70
CA LEU A 122 -17.18 17.40 6.80
C LEU A 122 -16.08 16.71 5.98
N LYS A 123 -15.24 15.88 6.61
CA LYS A 123 -14.24 15.05 5.91
C LYS A 123 -14.85 14.01 4.95
N LYS A 124 -16.14 13.71 5.07
CA LYS A 124 -16.87 12.82 4.15
C LYS A 124 -17.48 13.61 2.98
N GLU A 125 -17.87 14.86 3.21
CA GLU A 125 -18.38 15.78 2.18
C GLU A 125 -17.25 16.25 1.25
N GLU A 126 -16.10 16.62 1.81
CA GLU A 126 -14.91 17.08 1.09
C GLU A 126 -14.28 16.00 0.18
N ARG A 127 -14.54 14.71 0.48
CA ARG A 127 -14.15 13.58 -0.38
C ARG A 127 -15.16 13.25 -1.49
N ARG A 128 -16.36 13.83 -1.46
CA ARG A 128 -17.44 13.61 -2.43
C ARG A 128 -17.46 14.65 -3.55
N SER A 129 -16.81 15.78 -3.34
CA SER A 129 -16.59 16.80 -4.36
C SER A 129 -15.13 16.79 -4.78
N PRO A 130 -14.73 16.25 -5.95
CA PRO A 130 -13.50 16.71 -6.55
C PRO A 130 -13.72 18.17 -6.97
N SER A 131 -12.76 19.06 -6.69
CA SER A 131 -12.77 20.43 -7.26
C SER A 131 -13.01 20.37 -8.78
N PRO A 132 -13.75 21.32 -9.35
CA PRO A 132 -13.98 21.42 -10.80
C PRO A 132 -12.67 21.59 -11.59
#